data_AF-A0A6J7MLC5-F1
#
_entry.id   AF-A0A6J7MLC5-F1
#
_cell.length_a   1.000
_cell.length_b   1.000
_cell.length_c   1.000
_cell.angle_alpha   90.00
_cell.angle_beta   90.00
_cell.angle_gamma   90.00
#
_symmetry.space_group_name_H-M   'P 1'
#
loop_
_entity.id
_entity.type
_entity.pdbx_description
1 polymer ?
#
loop_
_entity_poly.entity_id
_entity_poly.type
_entity_poly.pdbx_seq_one_letter_code
_entity_poly.pdbx_strand_id
1 'polypeptide(L)' 'MKPESVLRVTTLLAAAGSLAMSVYIYFRGTGEFHRYDGIYVGIWVPSILSLGTFLLAGRGKDK' A
#
# COMPACT_ATOMS: atom_id res chain seq x y z
N MET A 1 6.58 21.21 2.61
CA MET A 1 6.88 20.15 1.62
C MET A 1 5.98 20.35 0.42
N LYS A 2 6.43 20.04 -0.80
CA LYS A 2 5.55 20.08 -1.98
C LYS A 2 4.43 19.03 -1.83
N PRO A 3 3.18 19.33 -2.23
CA PRO A 3 2.05 18.41 -2.05
C PRO A 3 2.28 17.06 -2.75
N GLU A 4 3.00 17.05 -3.87
CA GLU A 4 3.43 15.83 -4.57
C GLU A 4 4.33 14.93 -3.72
N SER A 5 5.26 15.53 -2.96
CA SER A 5 6.16 14.78 -2.07
C SER A 5 5.39 14.17 -0.91
N VAL A 6 4.40 14.87 -0.37
CA VAL A 6 3.53 14.34 0.69
C VAL A 6 2.76 13.13 0.18
N LEU A 7 2.10 13.25 -0.99
CA LEU A 7 1.38 12.13 -1.60
C LEU A 7 2.27 10.92 -1.86
N ARG A 8 3.46 11.14 -2.44
CA ARG A 8 4.40 10.06 -2.71
C ARG A 8 4.81 9.32 -1.42
N VAL A 9 5.14 10.08 -0.38
CA VAL A 9 5.59 9.50 0.90
C VAL A 9 4.44 8.75 1.58
N THR A 10 3.23 9.32 1.63
CA THR A 10 2.09 8.65 2.27
C THR A 10 1.67 7.38 1.51
N THR A 11 1.68 7.39 0.17
CA THR A 11 1.43 6.16 -0.61
C THR A 11 2.49 5.08 -0.31
N LEU A 12 3.77 5.45 -0.29
CA LEU A 12 4.83 4.48 0.00
C LEU A 12 4.73 3.93 1.43
N LEU A 13 4.41 4.77 2.41
CA LEU A 13 4.16 4.34 3.78
C LEU A 13 2.96 3.41 3.88
N ALA A 14 1.86 3.71 3.16
CA ALA A 14 0.69 2.85 3.12
C ALA A 14 1.01 1.48 2.50
N ALA A 15 1.75 1.45 1.39
CA ALA A 15 2.17 0.20 0.74
C ALA A 15 3.12 -0.61 1.63
N ALA A 16 4.09 0.03 2.27
CA ALA A 16 5.02 -0.63 3.19
C ALA A 16 4.31 -1.16 4.45
N GLY A 17 3.39 -0.38 5.02
CA GLY A 17 2.57 -0.79 6.15
C GLY A 17 1.67 -1.98 5.83
N SER A 18 1.03 -1.96 4.65
CA SER A 18 0.22 -3.09 4.16
C SER A 18 1.06 -4.34 3.95
N LEU A 19 2.27 -4.21 3.38
CA LEU A 19 3.19 -5.34 3.22
C LEU A 19 3.64 -5.90 4.58
N ALA A 20 4.03 -5.05 5.52
CA ALA A 20 4.45 -5.47 6.86
C ALA A 20 3.31 -6.19 7.60
N MET A 21 2.08 -5.67 7.49
CA MET A 21 0.89 -6.29 8.06
C MET A 21 0.58 -7.64 7.40
N SER A 22 0.69 -7.75 6.07
CA SER A 22 0.53 -9.01 5.34
C SER A 22 1.49 -10.08 5.85
N VAL A 23 2.78 -9.76 5.93
CA VAL A 23 3.82 -10.67 6.45
C VAL A 23 3.52 -11.05 7.89
N TYR A 24 3.15 -10.08 8.73
CA TYR A 24 2.83 -10.34 10.13
C TYR A 24 1.66 -11.31 10.27
N ILE A 25 0.53 -11.08 9.58
CA ILE A 25 -0.66 -11.93 9.64
C ILE A 25 -0.34 -13.34 9.10
N TYR A 26 0.41 -13.41 8.00
CA TYR A 26 0.79 -14.68 7.37
C TYR A 26 1.59 -15.58 8.32
N PHE A 27 2.56 -15.03 9.04
CA PHE A 27 3.45 -15.82 9.92
C PHE A 27 3.01 -15.90 11.39
N ARG A 28 2.31 -14.88 11.90
CA ARG A 28 2.00 -14.74 13.34
C ARG A 28 0.50 -14.69 13.64
N GLY A 29 -0.36 -14.76 12.63
CA GLY A 29 -1.81 -14.80 12.82
C GLY A 29 -2.28 -16.07 13.52
N THR A 30 -3.37 -15.94 14.28
CA THR A 30 -3.92 -17.02 15.14
C THR A 30 -5.25 -17.56 14.65
N GLY A 31 -5.85 -16.96 13.60
CA GLY A 31 -7.11 -17.42 13.01
C GLY A 31 -6.91 -18.61 12.08
N GLU A 32 -7.95 -19.42 11.90
CA GLU A 32 -7.94 -20.61 11.01
C GLU A 32 -7.49 -20.28 9.58
N PHE A 33 -7.87 -19.09 9.08
CA PHE A 33 -7.57 -18.63 7.72
C PHE A 33 -6.48 -17.55 7.66
N HIS A 34 -5.67 -17.40 8.71
CA HIS A 34 -4.71 -16.29 8.81
C HIS A 34 -3.73 -16.18 7.62
N ARG A 35 -3.35 -17.31 7.01
CA ARG A 35 -2.49 -17.30 5.81
C ARG A 35 -3.20 -16.69 4.61
N TYR A 36 -4.48 -16.99 4.42
CA TYR A 36 -5.28 -16.38 3.37
C TYR A 36 -5.47 -14.89 3.62
N ASP A 37 -5.75 -14.50 4.86
CA ASP A 37 -5.86 -13.08 5.23
C ASP A 37 -4.56 -12.33 4.92
N GLY A 38 -3.41 -12.92 5.26
CA GLY A 38 -2.09 -12.38 4.93
C GLY A 38 -1.90 -12.21 3.41
N ILE A 39 -2.29 -13.20 2.61
CA ILE A 39 -2.22 -13.12 1.13
C ILE A 39 -3.16 -12.03 0.59
N TYR A 40 -4.39 -11.95 1.07
CA TYR A 40 -5.37 -10.93 0.66
C TYR A 40 -4.86 -9.52 0.94
N VAL A 41 -4.30 -9.29 2.13
CA VAL A 41 -3.69 -8.00 2.48
C VAL A 41 -2.46 -7.72 1.60
N GLY A 42 -1.67 -8.75 1.28
CA GLY A 42 -0.51 -8.62 0.39
C GLY A 42 -0.89 -8.19 -1.04
N ILE A 43 -2.03 -8.66 -1.55
CA ILE A 43 -2.57 -8.29 -2.86
C ILE A 43 -2.98 -6.80 -2.90
N TRP A 44 -3.24 -6.15 -1.76
CA TRP A 44 -3.57 -4.72 -1.75
C TRP A 44 -2.37 -3.81 -2.06
N VAL A 45 -1.13 -4.28 -1.84
CA VAL A 45 0.10 -3.50 -2.11
C VAL A 45 0.16 -2.98 -3.56
N PRO A 46 0.02 -3.82 -4.61
CA PRO A 46 0.00 -3.33 -5.98
C PRO A 46 -1.18 -2.39 -6.27
N SER A 47 -2.34 -2.55 -5.63
CA SER A 47 -3.47 -1.63 -5.76
C SER A 47 -3.18 -0.25 -5.15
N ILE A 48 -2.54 -0.20 -3.98
CA ILE A 48 -2.12 1.05 -3.32
C ILE A 48 -1.09 1.79 -4.17
N LEU A 49 -0.10 1.07 -4.70
CA LEU A 49 0.93 1.65 -5.57
C LEU A 49 0.32 2.17 -6.88
N SER A 50 -0.59 1.41 -7.50
CA SER A 50 -1.33 1.84 -8.70
C SER A 50 -2.19 3.09 -8.45
N LEU A 51 -2.86 3.16 -7.30
CA LEU A 51 -3.62 4.35 -6.91
C LEU A 51 -2.69 5.56 -6.71
N GLY A 52 -1.54 5.37 -6.07
CA GLY A 52 -0.56 6.43 -5.88
C GLY A 52 0.02 6.95 -7.19
N THR A 53 0.35 6.07 -8.13
CA THR A 53 0.82 6.49 -9.46
C THR A 53 -0.27 7.22 -10.23
N PHE A 54 -1.52 6.75 -10.16
CA PHE A 54 -2.68 7.43 -10.76
C PHE A 54 -2.88 8.86 -10.21
N LEU A 55 -2.85 9.03 -8.88
CA LEU A 55 -3.01 10.33 -8.22
C LEU A 55 -1.86 11.29 -8.54
N LEU A 56 -0.64 10.78 -8.69
CA LEU A 56 0.53 11.59 -9.08
C LEU A 56 0.50 11.96 -10.57
N ALA A 57 0.06 11.05 -11.45
CA ALA A 57 -0.07 11.29 -12.88
C ALA A 57 -1.10 12.39 -13.19
N GLY A 58 -2.21 12.45 -12.44
CA GLY A 58 -3.24 13.48 -12.59
C GLY A 58 -2.78 14.90 -12.28
N ARG A 59 -1.67 15.08 -11.55
CA ARG A 59 -1.11 16.41 -11.22
C ARG A 59 -0.06 16.92 -12.22
N GLY A 60 0.36 16.10 -13.18
CA GLY A 60 1.36 16.47 -14.19
C GLY A 60 0.86 17.46 -15.25
N LYS A 61 -0.42 17.86 -15.21
CA LYS A 61 -1.08 18.72 -16.19
C LYS A 61 -1.33 20.16 -15.68
N ASP A 62 -0.49 20.63 -14.75
CA ASP A 62 -0.56 21.99 -14.19
C ASP A 62 0.74 22.78 -14.47
N LYS A 63 1.33 22.53 -15.64
CA LYS A 63 2.40 23.34 -16.24
C LYS A 63 2.02 23.69 -17.67
#